data_AF-A0A5A7T1Z9-F1
#
_entry.id   AF-A0A5A7T1Z9-F1
#
_cell.length_a   1.000
_cell.length_b   1.000
_cell.length_c   1.000
_cell.angle_alpha   90.00
_cell.angle_beta   90.00
_cell.angle_gamma   90.00
#
_symmetry.space_group_name_H-M   'P 1'
#
loop_
_entity.id
_entity.type
_entity.pdbx_description
1 polymer ?
#
loop_
_entity_poly.entity_id
_entity_poly.type
_entity_poly.pdbx_seq_one_letter_code
_entity_poly.pdbx_strand_id
1 'polypeptide(L)'
;MGNSKTNNKNKLEDSEKKSVSSPWSRPTSQQHQQQQRLTTFLGLKNTAVWIFLIVFIFYVLYSTNILTVDRREECSTTLDSSTEEHIQTLTNISSTNINNSSKFLRLDDEEEEEKRILEPVPLPLRLPRYDTQLKHIVFGIAGSSNLWVKRKEYIKLWWRPKETRGVVWLDKKVYAKRNEGLPEIRISGDTSRFKYTNRQGQRSALRISRVVSETLRLGMKDVRWFVMGDDDTVFMVENVVRVLSKYDHRQFYYIGSSSESHVQNIYFSYAMAYGGGGFAISYPLAKELEKMQDRCIQRYPGLYGSDDRIQACMAELGVPLTREPGFHQYDVYGDLLGLLGAHPVTPLLSLHHLDVVEPIFPRMTRVRALQRLFQSSNLDSSSIMQQSICYDKKRYWSISVSWGYVVQILRGVISPRELEMPTRTFLNWYRRADYTAYAFNTRPVTKHPCQKPFIFYMGTTRYDRTKKQTVGVYIRDKSRHPFCRWKMSSPDKIDSIIILKKPDPYRWQKSPRRDCCRVLPSHKPSTLYLSVGNCRGAEISEVDR
;
A
#
# COMPACT_ATOMS: atom_id res chain seq x y z
N MET A 1 -45.24 -6.09 63.04
CA MET A 1 -45.08 -7.56 63.01
C MET A 1 -44.47 -7.94 61.67
N GLY A 2 -43.47 -8.81 61.56
CA GLY A 2 -42.81 -9.58 62.62
C GLY A 2 -42.08 -10.78 62.01
N ASN A 3 -40.78 -10.64 61.82
CA ASN A 3 -39.84 -11.57 61.20
C ASN A 3 -39.86 -13.03 61.74
N SER A 4 -39.71 -14.01 60.82
CA SER A 4 -38.63 -15.04 60.84
C SER A 4 -38.62 -16.25 61.82
N LYS A 5 -38.15 -17.40 61.27
CA LYS A 5 -37.56 -18.63 61.91
C LYS A 5 -38.59 -19.61 62.53
N THR A 6 -38.40 -20.94 62.44
CA THR A 6 -37.20 -21.72 62.88
C THR A 6 -36.78 -22.95 62.04
N ASN A 7 -35.46 -23.16 61.99
CA ASN A 7 -34.60 -24.37 62.10
C ASN A 7 -35.05 -25.77 61.57
N ASN A 8 -34.26 -26.60 60.87
CA ASN A 8 -32.79 -26.80 60.65
C ASN A 8 -32.05 -27.78 61.61
N LYS A 9 -31.22 -28.68 61.02
CA LYS A 9 -30.14 -29.60 61.51
C LYS A 9 -30.18 -30.89 60.65
N ASN A 10 -29.13 -31.51 60.09
CA ASN A 10 -27.66 -31.34 59.96
C ASN A 10 -27.22 -32.04 58.62
N LYS A 11 -25.97 -32.28 58.17
CA LYS A 11 -24.59 -32.18 58.71
C LYS A 11 -23.57 -32.09 57.53
N LEU A 12 -22.41 -31.43 57.73
CA LEU A 12 -21.06 -31.50 57.08
C LEU A 12 -20.92 -31.96 55.59
N GLU A 13 -20.25 -31.22 54.69
CA GLU A 13 -18.78 -30.90 54.56
C GLU A 13 -17.88 -32.13 54.28
N ASP A 14 -16.83 -32.09 53.43
CA ASP A 14 -16.43 -31.14 52.35
C ASP A 14 -15.41 -31.85 51.39
N SER A 15 -14.97 -31.14 50.35
CA SER A 15 -14.11 -31.48 49.21
C SER A 15 -12.87 -32.40 49.38
N GLU A 16 -12.49 -33.08 48.29
CA GLU A 16 -11.07 -33.29 47.95
C GLU A 16 -10.81 -33.25 46.43
N LYS A 17 -9.78 -32.51 45.99
CA LYS A 17 -9.23 -32.52 44.62
C LYS A 17 -8.12 -33.58 44.53
N LYS A 18 -7.98 -34.28 43.39
CA LYS A 18 -6.70 -34.94 43.05
C LYS A 18 -6.17 -34.57 41.68
N SER A 19 -4.99 -33.95 41.70
CA SER A 19 -4.11 -33.62 40.59
C SER A 19 -3.18 -34.79 40.24
N VAL A 20 -2.77 -34.85 38.98
CA VAL A 20 -1.82 -35.87 38.46
C VAL A 20 -0.38 -35.50 38.81
N SER A 21 0.43 -36.50 39.19
CA SER A 21 1.89 -36.43 39.30
C SER A 21 2.56 -37.61 38.58
N SER A 22 3.77 -37.38 38.06
CA SER A 22 4.64 -38.40 37.43
C SER A 22 5.53 -39.09 38.47
N PRO A 23 6.24 -40.20 38.13
CA PRO A 23 7.65 -40.01 37.74
C PRO A 23 8.25 -41.04 36.73
N TRP A 24 9.53 -40.79 36.42
CA TRP A 24 10.49 -41.41 35.49
C TRP A 24 10.65 -42.95 35.58
N SER A 25 11.13 -43.69 34.56
CA SER A 25 12.56 -43.76 34.15
C SER A 25 12.84 -44.76 32.98
N ARG A 26 14.08 -44.80 32.43
CA ARG A 26 14.59 -45.75 31.39
C ARG A 26 15.63 -46.71 32.01
N PRO A 27 15.86 -47.94 31.47
CA PRO A 27 16.95 -48.16 30.48
C PRO A 27 16.67 -49.18 29.35
N THR A 28 17.67 -49.38 28.47
CA THR A 28 17.79 -50.29 27.30
C THR A 28 17.80 -51.79 27.67
N SER A 29 17.45 -52.77 26.82
CA SER A 29 18.13 -53.11 25.55
C SER A 29 17.37 -54.10 24.62
N GLN A 30 17.90 -54.21 23.40
CA GLN A 30 17.51 -55.04 22.25
C GLN A 30 17.62 -56.57 22.48
N GLN A 31 16.68 -57.35 21.89
CA GLN A 31 16.89 -58.43 20.89
C GLN A 31 15.65 -59.36 20.83
N HIS A 32 14.90 -59.32 19.71
CA HIS A 32 14.05 -60.41 19.13
C HIS A 32 12.94 -59.83 18.24
N GLN A 33 13.26 -59.33 17.03
CA GLN A 33 12.23 -59.09 15.99
C GLN A 33 12.75 -58.97 14.53
N GLN A 34 13.94 -59.51 14.22
CA GLN A 34 14.59 -59.29 12.92
C GLN A 34 14.53 -60.49 11.93
N GLN A 35 13.61 -61.45 12.14
CA GLN A 35 13.48 -62.65 11.27
C GLN A 35 12.19 -62.70 10.41
N GLN A 36 11.32 -61.68 10.45
CA GLN A 36 10.02 -61.69 9.73
C GLN A 36 9.86 -60.59 8.65
N ARG A 37 10.92 -59.83 8.32
CA ARG A 37 10.86 -58.71 7.35
C ARG A 37 11.51 -58.95 5.99
N LEU A 38 11.95 -60.17 5.66
CA LEU A 38 12.70 -60.43 4.43
C LEU A 38 11.86 -60.93 3.23
N THR A 39 10.59 -61.30 3.42
CA THR A 39 9.74 -61.88 2.35
C THR A 39 8.71 -60.92 1.75
N THR A 40 8.52 -59.72 2.30
CA THR A 40 7.51 -58.73 1.83
C THR A 40 8.06 -57.64 0.90
N PHE A 41 9.34 -57.68 0.52
CA PHE A 41 10.00 -56.58 -0.21
C PHE A 41 10.21 -56.79 -1.72
N LEU A 42 9.84 -57.94 -2.30
CA LEU A 42 9.95 -58.17 -3.76
C LEU A 42 8.69 -57.79 -4.56
N GLY A 43 7.52 -57.60 -3.92
CA GLY A 43 6.26 -57.34 -4.63
C GLY A 43 5.98 -55.88 -5.01
N LEU A 44 6.50 -54.90 -4.26
CA LEU A 44 6.10 -53.48 -4.42
C LEU A 44 6.96 -52.65 -5.39
N LYS A 45 8.12 -53.13 -5.83
CA LYS A 45 8.99 -52.33 -6.71
C LYS A 45 8.50 -52.26 -8.16
N ASN A 46 7.87 -53.32 -8.68
CA ASN A 46 7.38 -53.31 -10.07
C ASN A 46 6.17 -52.39 -10.25
N THR A 47 5.22 -52.35 -9.32
CA THR A 47 3.98 -51.56 -9.46
C THR A 47 4.26 -50.05 -9.54
N ALA A 48 5.20 -49.54 -8.75
CA ALA A 48 5.62 -48.14 -8.81
C ALA A 48 6.23 -47.77 -10.17
N VAL A 49 7.09 -48.62 -10.73
CA VAL A 49 7.72 -48.40 -12.05
C VAL A 49 6.66 -48.40 -13.16
N TRP A 50 5.70 -49.32 -13.12
CA TRP A 50 4.58 -49.34 -14.07
C TRP A 50 3.71 -48.08 -13.99
N ILE A 51 3.42 -47.55 -12.79
CA ILE A 51 2.69 -46.29 -12.63
C ILE A 51 3.46 -45.12 -13.28
N PHE A 52 4.77 -45.01 -13.04
CA PHE A 52 5.59 -43.97 -13.66
C PHE A 52 5.65 -44.09 -15.18
N LEU A 53 5.77 -45.30 -15.73
CA LEU A 53 5.73 -45.53 -17.18
C LEU A 53 4.37 -45.14 -17.78
N ILE A 54 3.26 -45.51 -17.15
CA ILE A 54 1.91 -45.16 -17.61
C ILE A 54 1.71 -43.63 -17.61
N VAL A 55 2.10 -42.94 -16.54
CA VAL A 55 2.02 -41.47 -16.47
C VAL A 55 2.91 -40.80 -17.52
N PHE A 56 4.11 -41.34 -17.76
CA PHE A 56 5.02 -40.84 -18.81
C PHE A 56 4.43 -41.04 -20.22
N ILE A 57 3.84 -42.21 -20.51
CA ILE A 57 3.18 -42.49 -21.79
C ILE A 57 2.00 -41.54 -22.01
N PHE A 58 1.14 -41.32 -21.01
CA PHE A 58 0.04 -40.35 -21.11
C PHE A 58 0.55 -38.92 -21.31
N TYR A 59 1.63 -38.52 -20.64
CA TYR A 59 2.25 -37.21 -20.84
C TYR A 59 2.78 -37.03 -22.27
N VAL A 60 3.52 -38.02 -22.79
CA VAL A 60 4.03 -38.00 -24.18
C VAL A 60 2.87 -37.95 -25.18
N LEU A 61 1.84 -38.80 -25.02
CA LEU A 61 0.66 -38.81 -25.90
C LEU A 61 -0.11 -37.47 -25.88
N TYR A 62 -0.24 -36.85 -24.71
CA TYR A 62 -0.88 -35.54 -24.56
C TYR A 62 -0.04 -34.44 -25.23
N SER A 63 1.28 -34.45 -25.03
CA SER A 63 2.20 -33.51 -25.66
C SER A 63 2.27 -33.66 -27.18
N THR A 64 2.28 -34.88 -27.72
CA THR A 64 2.21 -35.09 -29.18
C THR A 64 0.87 -34.66 -29.74
N ASN A 65 -0.25 -34.92 -29.05
CA ASN A 65 -1.58 -34.46 -29.50
C ASN A 65 -1.64 -32.93 -29.60
N ILE A 66 -1.12 -32.21 -28.59
CA ILE A 66 -0.95 -30.74 -28.65
C ILE A 66 -0.09 -30.29 -29.84
N LEU A 67 1.00 -31.01 -30.13
CA LEU A 67 1.90 -30.68 -31.25
C LEU A 67 1.35 -31.08 -32.64
N THR A 68 0.34 -31.95 -32.72
CA THR A 68 -0.31 -32.36 -33.98
C THR A 68 -1.62 -31.64 -34.29
N VAL A 69 -2.27 -31.03 -33.28
CA VAL A 69 -3.53 -30.31 -33.46
C VAL A 69 -3.32 -28.90 -34.03
N ASP A 70 -2.13 -28.30 -33.88
CA ASP A 70 -1.86 -26.94 -34.33
C ASP A 70 -1.26 -26.87 -35.76
N ARG A 71 -2.05 -27.27 -36.77
CA ARG A 71 -1.88 -26.72 -38.14
C ARG A 71 -3.11 -26.87 -39.06
N ARG A 72 -3.47 -25.74 -39.68
CA ARG A 72 -4.40 -25.52 -40.81
C ARG A 72 -5.89 -25.31 -40.47
N GLU A 73 -6.19 -24.11 -39.98
CA GLU A 73 -7.20 -23.29 -40.65
C GLU A 73 -6.48 -22.15 -41.40
N GLU A 74 -6.70 -22.06 -42.71
CA GLU A 74 -6.17 -20.97 -43.53
C GLU A 74 -7.12 -19.77 -43.41
N CYS A 75 -6.71 -18.76 -42.65
CA CYS A 75 -7.37 -17.45 -42.71
C CYS A 75 -7.11 -16.81 -44.08
N SER A 76 -8.07 -16.97 -44.99
CA SER A 76 -8.12 -16.21 -46.24
C SER A 76 -8.36 -14.73 -45.94
N THR A 77 -7.29 -13.96 -45.76
CA THR A 77 -7.34 -12.50 -45.74
C THR A 77 -7.41 -11.98 -47.16
N THR A 78 -8.62 -11.74 -47.66
CA THR A 78 -8.83 -10.75 -48.72
C THR A 78 -8.43 -9.38 -48.17
N LEU A 79 -7.24 -8.91 -48.55
CA LEU A 79 -6.71 -7.63 -48.08
C LEU A 79 -7.43 -6.49 -48.81
N ASP A 80 -8.09 -5.59 -48.07
CA ASP A 80 -8.77 -4.44 -48.66
C ASP A 80 -7.78 -3.44 -49.25
N SER A 81 -8.10 -2.98 -50.47
CA SER A 81 -7.32 -2.08 -51.33
C SER A 81 -6.90 -0.75 -50.67
N SER A 82 -7.52 -0.34 -49.56
CA SER A 82 -7.17 0.88 -48.82
C SER A 82 -5.90 0.77 -47.97
N THR A 83 -5.42 -0.46 -47.72
CA THR A 83 -4.25 -0.70 -46.84
C THR A 83 -2.91 -0.55 -47.58
N GLU A 84 -2.92 -0.75 -48.90
CA GLU A 84 -1.71 -0.82 -49.73
C GLU A 84 -1.16 0.58 -50.06
N GLU A 85 -2.05 1.56 -50.25
CA GLU A 85 -1.73 2.96 -50.54
C GLU A 85 -0.97 3.66 -49.39
N HIS A 86 -1.26 3.27 -48.14
CA HIS A 86 -0.62 3.85 -46.95
C HIS A 86 0.82 3.34 -46.73
N ILE A 87 1.16 2.14 -47.24
CA ILE A 87 2.49 1.55 -47.11
C ILE A 87 3.46 2.13 -48.17
N GLN A 88 2.95 2.49 -49.36
CA GLN A 88 3.74 3.16 -50.40
C GLN A 88 4.13 4.61 -50.02
N THR A 89 3.30 5.31 -49.25
CA THR A 89 3.63 6.67 -48.77
C THR A 89 4.76 6.67 -47.72
N LEU A 90 4.87 5.62 -46.90
CA LEU A 90 5.91 5.52 -45.86
C LEU A 90 7.28 5.10 -46.41
N THR A 91 7.33 4.38 -47.52
CA THR A 91 8.58 3.90 -48.14
C THR A 91 9.28 4.97 -48.98
N ASN A 92 8.53 5.91 -49.59
CA ASN A 92 9.07 7.00 -50.40
C ASN A 92 9.70 8.16 -49.61
N ILE A 93 9.60 8.18 -48.28
CA ILE A 93 10.18 9.23 -47.41
C ILE A 93 11.61 8.87 -46.93
N SER A 94 12.01 7.59 -47.01
CA SER A 94 13.29 7.10 -46.48
C SER A 94 14.44 7.02 -47.51
N SER A 95 14.23 7.47 -48.76
CA SER A 95 15.16 7.26 -49.88
C SER A 95 15.92 8.51 -50.35
N THR A 96 15.68 9.69 -49.75
CA THR A 96 16.36 10.95 -50.11
C THR A 96 17.21 11.50 -48.95
N ASN A 97 18.42 10.95 -48.74
CA ASN A 97 19.63 11.66 -48.27
C ASN A 97 20.82 10.71 -47.96
N ILE A 98 21.29 9.94 -48.95
CA ILE A 98 22.64 9.34 -48.89
C ILE A 98 23.28 9.41 -50.29
N ASN A 99 24.12 10.43 -50.52
CA ASN A 99 25.37 10.37 -51.31
C ASN A 99 25.85 11.78 -51.71
N ASN A 100 26.91 12.26 -51.06
CA ASN A 100 28.13 12.68 -51.75
C ASN A 100 29.25 12.90 -50.73
N SER A 101 30.39 12.25 -50.96
CA SER A 101 31.53 12.28 -50.05
C SER A 101 32.62 13.24 -50.53
N SER A 102 33.47 13.65 -49.58
CA SER A 102 34.91 13.87 -49.78
C SER A 102 35.36 14.84 -50.88
N LYS A 103 35.68 16.08 -50.48
CA LYS A 103 36.79 16.81 -51.09
C LYS A 103 37.71 17.36 -50.00
N PHE A 104 38.93 16.82 -49.94
CA PHE A 104 40.00 17.26 -49.06
C PHE A 104 40.60 18.55 -49.63
N LEU A 105 40.67 19.63 -48.85
CA LEU A 105 41.55 20.77 -49.11
C LEU A 105 41.99 21.38 -47.77
N ARG A 106 43.14 22.05 -47.80
CA ARG A 106 43.92 22.42 -46.61
C ARG A 106 43.31 23.60 -45.85
N LEU A 107 43.59 23.62 -44.55
CA LEU A 107 43.41 24.80 -43.70
C LEU A 107 44.55 25.77 -44.00
N ASP A 108 44.20 27.01 -44.34
CA ASP A 108 45.01 28.19 -44.08
C ASP A 108 44.27 29.01 -43.01
N ASP A 109 45.00 29.59 -42.06
CA ASP A 109 44.45 30.21 -40.85
C ASP A 109 43.93 31.63 -41.11
N GLU A 110 42.61 31.86 -40.97
CA GLU A 110 42.05 33.19 -40.67
C GLU A 110 40.95 33.06 -39.58
N GLU A 111 41.11 33.81 -38.49
CA GLU A 111 40.14 33.86 -37.38
C GLU A 111 38.96 34.77 -37.71
N GLU A 112 37.75 34.23 -37.86
CA GLU A 112 36.51 35.00 -37.73
C GLU A 112 35.62 34.45 -36.59
N GLU A 113 35.39 35.29 -35.59
CA GLU A 113 34.68 34.98 -34.34
C GLU A 113 33.15 34.97 -34.53
N GLU A 114 32.62 34.00 -35.29
CA GLU A 114 31.17 33.92 -35.54
C GLU A 114 30.39 33.46 -34.28
N LYS A 115 29.85 34.44 -33.54
CA LYS A 115 28.95 34.25 -32.39
C LYS A 115 27.66 33.50 -32.77
N ARG A 116 27.72 32.17 -32.78
CA ARG A 116 26.51 31.34 -32.81
C ARG A 116 25.72 31.54 -31.53
N ILE A 117 24.61 32.25 -31.65
CA ILE A 117 23.58 32.34 -30.62
C ILE A 117 22.98 30.94 -30.46
N LEU A 118 23.42 30.23 -29.41
CA LEU A 118 22.77 29.00 -28.96
C LEU A 118 21.34 29.35 -28.54
N GLU A 119 20.36 28.95 -29.36
CA GLU A 119 18.96 29.03 -28.96
C GLU A 119 18.77 28.30 -27.62
N PRO A 120 18.08 28.91 -26.64
CA PRO A 120 17.88 28.27 -25.34
C PRO A 120 16.99 27.04 -25.52
N VAL A 121 17.58 25.86 -25.29
CA VAL A 121 16.88 24.58 -25.23
C VAL A 121 15.57 24.75 -24.46
N PRO A 122 14.40 24.42 -25.03
CA PRO A 122 13.13 24.64 -24.37
C PRO A 122 13.13 24.01 -22.97
N LEU A 123 12.88 24.84 -21.95
CA LEU A 123 12.70 24.39 -20.58
C LEU A 123 11.71 23.22 -20.56
N PRO A 124 12.00 22.11 -19.87
CA PRO A 124 11.16 20.93 -19.91
C PRO A 124 9.73 21.32 -19.52
N LEU A 125 8.78 21.00 -20.42
CA LEU A 125 7.37 21.39 -20.28
C LEU A 125 6.91 21.10 -18.85
N ARG A 126 6.42 22.14 -18.16
CA ARG A 126 5.72 21.92 -16.89
C ARG A 126 4.54 21.00 -17.17
N LEU A 127 4.59 19.77 -16.65
CA LEU A 127 3.53 18.77 -16.78
C LEU A 127 2.15 19.44 -16.60
N PRO A 128 1.21 19.29 -17.55
CA PRO A 128 -0.10 19.93 -17.46
C PRO A 128 -0.78 19.60 -16.13
N ARG A 129 -1.02 20.64 -15.32
CA ARG A 129 -1.75 20.53 -14.06
C ARG A 129 -3.13 21.13 -14.23
N TYR A 130 -4.16 20.34 -13.97
CA TYR A 130 -5.55 20.69 -14.24
C TYR A 130 -6.21 21.46 -13.08
N ASP A 131 -5.44 22.34 -12.42
CA ASP A 131 -5.81 23.17 -11.26
C ASP A 131 -6.87 22.53 -10.34
N THR A 132 -6.64 21.27 -9.95
CA THR A 132 -7.54 20.58 -9.02
C THR A 132 -7.21 21.07 -7.61
N GLN A 133 -8.26 21.41 -6.87
CA GLN A 133 -8.25 22.05 -5.56
C GLN A 133 -9.27 21.32 -4.69
N LEU A 134 -9.21 21.47 -3.37
CA LEU A 134 -10.08 20.71 -2.46
C LEU A 134 -11.59 20.90 -2.75
N LYS A 135 -12.01 22.11 -3.14
CA LYS A 135 -13.41 22.43 -3.48
C LYS A 135 -13.98 21.60 -4.64
N HIS A 136 -13.11 21.09 -5.52
CA HIS A 136 -13.42 20.30 -6.71
C HIS A 136 -13.61 18.80 -6.41
N ILE A 137 -13.35 18.37 -5.18
CA ILE A 137 -13.37 16.96 -4.75
C ILE A 137 -14.57 16.75 -3.82
N VAL A 138 -15.35 15.71 -4.06
CA VAL A 138 -16.46 15.29 -3.19
C VAL A 138 -16.17 13.89 -2.65
N PHE A 139 -16.16 13.75 -1.32
CA PHE A 139 -15.95 12.46 -0.66
C PHE A 139 -17.27 11.72 -0.44
N GLY A 140 -17.40 10.51 -0.99
CA GLY A 140 -18.49 9.58 -0.70
C GLY A 140 -18.00 8.49 0.26
N ILE A 141 -18.32 8.61 1.54
CA ILE A 141 -17.83 7.70 2.57
C ILE A 141 -18.86 6.60 2.81
N ALA A 142 -18.52 5.34 2.59
CA ALA A 142 -19.37 4.21 2.91
C ALA A 142 -19.19 3.82 4.39
N GLY A 143 -20.28 3.77 5.16
CA GLY A 143 -20.19 3.33 6.55
C GLY A 143 -21.28 2.35 6.95
N SER A 144 -21.20 1.81 8.17
CA SER A 144 -22.27 1.00 8.77
C SER A 144 -22.76 1.63 10.06
N SER A 145 -24.09 1.66 10.26
CA SER A 145 -24.69 2.13 11.51
C SER A 145 -24.19 1.38 12.74
N ASN A 146 -23.80 0.11 12.57
CA ASN A 146 -23.34 -0.77 13.66
C ASN A 146 -21.93 -0.41 14.14
N LEU A 147 -21.08 0.10 13.26
CA LEU A 147 -19.68 0.48 13.57
C LEU A 147 -19.51 1.99 13.77
N TRP A 148 -20.52 2.78 13.38
CA TRP A 148 -20.52 4.23 13.35
C TRP A 148 -19.98 4.91 14.62
N VAL A 149 -20.43 4.46 15.80
CA VAL A 149 -20.03 5.04 17.10
C VAL A 149 -18.51 5.07 17.29
N LYS A 150 -17.82 4.04 16.78
CA LYS A 150 -16.37 3.89 16.85
C LYS A 150 -15.68 4.51 15.63
N ARG A 151 -16.15 4.19 14.42
CA ARG A 151 -15.46 4.51 13.17
C ARG A 151 -15.54 5.98 12.77
N LYS A 152 -16.61 6.71 13.16
CA LYS A 152 -16.68 8.17 12.96
C LYS A 152 -15.49 8.94 13.57
N GLU A 153 -14.84 8.39 14.59
CA GLU A 153 -13.64 8.99 15.19
C GLU A 153 -12.41 8.95 14.26
N TYR A 154 -12.38 8.08 13.23
CA TYR A 154 -11.37 8.13 12.17
C TYR A 154 -11.65 9.25 11.17
N ILE A 155 -12.91 9.44 10.78
CA ILE A 155 -13.35 10.50 9.85
C ILE A 155 -12.99 11.89 10.40
N LYS A 156 -13.24 12.14 11.70
CA LYS A 156 -12.92 13.40 12.39
C LYS A 156 -11.45 13.82 12.35
N LEU A 157 -10.54 12.91 12.02
CA LEU A 157 -9.09 13.21 11.99
C LEU A 157 -8.66 13.95 10.73
N TRP A 158 -9.36 13.70 9.62
CA TRP A 158 -9.01 14.21 8.29
C TRP A 158 -10.10 15.09 7.68
N TRP A 159 -11.36 14.94 8.12
CA TRP A 159 -12.47 15.78 7.71
C TRP A 159 -12.30 17.21 8.22
N ARG A 160 -12.54 18.21 7.37
CA ARG A 160 -12.42 19.63 7.69
C ARG A 160 -13.76 20.33 7.43
N PRO A 161 -14.58 20.57 8.47
CA PRO A 161 -15.87 21.23 8.30
C PRO A 161 -15.75 22.55 7.54
N LYS A 162 -16.63 22.77 6.55
CA LYS A 162 -16.63 23.91 5.61
C LYS A 162 -15.52 23.95 4.55
N GLU A 163 -14.48 23.11 4.65
CA GLU A 163 -13.45 22.96 3.60
C GLU A 163 -13.70 21.70 2.74
N THR A 164 -13.82 20.53 3.37
CA THR A 164 -14.13 19.26 2.69
C THR A 164 -15.62 19.16 2.40
N ARG A 165 -15.96 18.60 1.22
CA ARG A 165 -17.34 18.43 0.73
C ARG A 165 -17.61 16.94 0.48
N GLY A 166 -18.79 16.45 0.80
CA GLY A 166 -19.06 15.01 0.83
C GLY A 166 -20.10 14.56 1.84
N VAL A 167 -20.38 13.26 1.83
CA VAL A 167 -21.47 12.60 2.58
C VAL A 167 -21.01 11.24 3.10
N VAL A 168 -21.44 10.88 4.32
CA VAL A 168 -21.40 9.50 4.82
C VAL A 168 -22.71 8.80 4.47
N TRP A 169 -22.62 7.66 3.78
CA TRP A 169 -23.75 6.82 3.39
C TRP A 169 -23.84 5.57 4.27
N LEU A 170 -24.90 5.50 5.06
CA LEU A 170 -25.16 4.43 6.04
C LEU A 170 -26.34 3.54 5.62
N ASP A 171 -26.44 2.36 6.22
CA ASP A 171 -27.59 1.46 6.09
C ASP A 171 -28.81 1.87 6.92
N LYS A 172 -28.60 2.58 8.05
CA LYS A 172 -29.67 3.00 8.97
C LYS A 172 -29.37 4.35 9.60
N LYS A 173 -30.41 5.03 10.09
CA LYS A 173 -30.28 6.28 10.87
C LYS A 173 -29.46 6.03 12.13
N VAL A 174 -28.57 6.97 12.43
CA VAL A 174 -27.69 6.96 13.60
C VAL A 174 -27.80 8.28 14.35
N TYR A 175 -27.44 8.27 15.63
CA TYR A 175 -27.26 9.50 16.39
C TYR A 175 -25.91 10.16 16.03
N ALA A 176 -25.96 11.44 15.69
CA ALA A 176 -24.80 12.31 15.53
C ALA A 176 -25.07 13.64 16.23
N LYS A 177 -24.08 14.18 16.94
CA LYS A 177 -24.25 15.47 17.62
C LYS A 177 -24.23 16.62 16.60
N ARG A 178 -24.97 17.69 16.87
CA ARG A 178 -24.78 18.95 16.12
C ARG A 178 -23.34 19.42 16.31
N ASN A 179 -22.71 19.87 15.23
CA ASN A 179 -21.33 20.36 15.19
C ASN A 179 -20.25 19.34 15.61
N GLU A 180 -20.47 18.03 15.46
CA GLU A 180 -19.50 16.97 15.83
C GLU A 180 -18.25 16.88 14.91
N GLY A 181 -18.08 17.81 13.98
CA GLY A 181 -16.95 17.82 13.03
C GLY A 181 -17.02 16.72 11.96
N LEU A 182 -18.23 16.30 11.57
CA LEU A 182 -18.48 15.20 10.63
C LEU A 182 -19.08 15.70 9.30
N PRO A 183 -19.00 14.90 8.22
CA PRO A 183 -19.77 15.14 6.99
C PRO A 183 -21.28 15.08 7.22
N GLU A 184 -22.05 15.48 6.21
CA GLU A 184 -23.48 15.19 6.16
C GLU A 184 -23.71 13.66 6.16
N ILE A 185 -24.72 13.17 6.88
CA ILE A 185 -25.04 11.74 6.98
C ILE A 185 -26.33 11.48 6.20
N ARG A 186 -26.28 10.54 5.25
CA ARG A 186 -27.43 10.07 4.48
C ARG A 186 -27.58 8.56 4.57
N ILE A 187 -28.77 8.09 4.25
CA ILE A 187 -29.08 6.66 4.15
C ILE A 187 -29.04 6.29 2.67
N SER A 188 -28.37 5.19 2.34
CA SER A 188 -28.33 4.70 0.96
C SER A 188 -29.71 4.34 0.44
N GLY A 189 -29.88 4.43 -0.88
CA GLY A 189 -31.12 4.07 -1.54
C GLY A 189 -31.43 2.57 -1.43
N ASP A 190 -32.70 2.20 -1.62
CA ASP A 190 -33.11 0.81 -1.58
C ASP A 190 -32.40 -0.04 -2.65
N THR A 191 -32.04 -1.26 -2.24
CA THR A 191 -31.35 -2.27 -3.06
C THR A 191 -32.12 -3.60 -3.12
N SER A 192 -33.36 -3.66 -2.60
CA SER A 192 -34.22 -4.84 -2.60
C SER A 192 -34.29 -5.55 -3.96
N ARG A 193 -34.50 -4.77 -5.03
CA ARG A 193 -34.62 -5.23 -6.43
C ARG A 193 -33.38 -5.93 -7.01
N PHE A 194 -32.21 -5.80 -6.39
CA PHE A 194 -30.98 -6.42 -6.90
C PHE A 194 -30.81 -7.83 -6.32
N LYS A 195 -30.59 -8.82 -7.18
CA LYS A 195 -30.24 -10.17 -6.75
C LYS A 195 -28.83 -10.18 -6.16
N TYR A 196 -28.62 -10.98 -5.11
CA TYR A 196 -27.31 -11.21 -4.49
C TYR A 196 -27.21 -12.70 -4.18
N THR A 197 -26.29 -13.41 -4.84
CA THR A 197 -26.19 -14.88 -4.79
C THR A 197 -24.87 -15.37 -4.18
N ASN A 198 -23.91 -14.47 -3.93
CA ASN A 198 -22.68 -14.80 -3.25
C ASN A 198 -22.96 -15.24 -1.79
N ARG A 199 -22.45 -16.40 -1.39
CA ARG A 199 -22.68 -16.98 -0.04
C ARG A 199 -21.65 -16.56 1.01
N GLN A 200 -20.54 -15.93 0.60
CA GLN A 200 -19.43 -15.56 1.50
C GLN A 200 -19.42 -14.07 1.84
N GLY A 201 -19.85 -13.21 0.92
CA GLY A 201 -19.94 -11.77 1.12
C GLY A 201 -21.26 -11.33 1.76
N GLN A 202 -21.38 -10.03 2.02
CA GLN A 202 -22.59 -9.44 2.60
C GLN A 202 -23.41 -8.66 1.57
N ARG A 203 -24.74 -8.80 1.62
CA ARG A 203 -25.69 -8.06 0.75
C ARG A 203 -25.57 -6.54 0.86
N SER A 204 -25.02 -6.02 1.96
CA SER A 204 -24.65 -4.61 2.15
C SER A 204 -23.70 -4.07 1.06
N ALA A 205 -22.90 -4.92 0.42
CA ALA A 205 -22.06 -4.58 -0.74
C ALA A 205 -22.84 -3.89 -1.87
N LEU A 206 -24.12 -4.24 -2.07
CA LEU A 206 -24.98 -3.63 -3.08
C LEU A 206 -25.12 -2.12 -2.88
N ARG A 207 -25.42 -1.67 -1.66
CA ARG A 207 -25.56 -0.23 -1.38
C ARG A 207 -24.22 0.50 -1.42
N ILE A 208 -23.15 -0.14 -0.95
CA ILE A 208 -21.80 0.45 -0.93
C ILE A 208 -21.32 0.70 -2.36
N SER A 209 -21.57 -0.22 -3.29
CA SER A 209 -21.25 -0.01 -4.72
C SER A 209 -21.93 1.22 -5.33
N ARG A 210 -23.07 1.67 -4.78
CA ARG A 210 -23.85 2.81 -5.31
C ARG A 210 -23.43 4.16 -4.73
N VAL A 211 -22.48 4.21 -3.78
CA VAL A 211 -22.09 5.45 -3.07
C VAL A 211 -21.65 6.58 -4.01
N VAL A 212 -20.90 6.29 -5.07
CA VAL A 212 -20.48 7.32 -6.03
C VAL A 212 -21.69 7.89 -6.80
N SER A 213 -22.56 7.03 -7.32
CA SER A 213 -23.78 7.40 -8.03
C SER A 213 -24.78 8.14 -7.13
N GLU A 214 -24.97 7.69 -5.88
CA GLU A 214 -25.81 8.36 -4.88
C GLU A 214 -25.25 9.73 -4.50
N THR A 215 -23.92 9.88 -4.44
CA THR A 215 -23.25 11.18 -4.23
C THR A 215 -23.36 12.11 -5.45
N LEU A 216 -23.29 11.58 -6.67
CA LEU A 216 -23.50 12.35 -7.90
C LEU A 216 -24.93 12.93 -7.99
N ARG A 217 -25.94 12.13 -7.61
CA ARG A 217 -27.37 12.53 -7.59
C ARG A 217 -27.66 13.73 -6.66
N LEU A 218 -26.73 14.10 -5.79
CA LEU A 218 -26.83 15.31 -4.96
C LEU A 218 -26.67 16.61 -5.78
N GLY A 219 -26.26 16.54 -7.05
CA GLY A 219 -26.24 17.69 -7.96
C GLY A 219 -25.24 18.79 -7.60
N MET A 220 -24.23 18.47 -6.78
CA MET A 220 -23.20 19.42 -6.34
C MET A 220 -22.50 20.07 -7.55
N LYS A 221 -22.34 21.39 -7.50
CA LYS A 221 -21.67 22.18 -8.55
C LYS A 221 -20.15 22.21 -8.35
N ASP A 222 -19.45 22.46 -9.46
CA ASP A 222 -17.98 22.57 -9.55
C ASP A 222 -17.23 21.31 -9.06
N VAL A 223 -17.77 20.13 -9.36
CA VAL A 223 -17.15 18.83 -9.01
C VAL A 223 -16.34 18.30 -10.18
N ARG A 224 -15.11 17.90 -9.90
CA ARG A 224 -14.18 17.27 -10.85
C ARG A 224 -13.91 15.81 -10.52
N TRP A 225 -13.98 15.46 -9.23
CA TRP A 225 -13.65 14.12 -8.72
C TRP A 225 -14.61 13.69 -7.60
N PHE A 226 -15.05 12.43 -7.66
CA PHE A 226 -15.67 11.73 -6.54
C PHE A 226 -14.64 10.79 -5.92
N VAL A 227 -14.30 10.98 -4.65
CA VAL A 227 -13.41 10.09 -3.91
C VAL A 227 -14.24 9.20 -2.99
N MET A 228 -14.18 7.89 -3.19
CA MET A 228 -14.82 6.90 -2.34
C MET A 228 -13.82 6.35 -1.31
N GLY A 229 -14.32 6.05 -0.11
CA GLY A 229 -13.61 5.31 0.94
C GLY A 229 -14.60 4.78 1.98
N ASP A 230 -14.14 3.91 2.87
CA ASP A 230 -14.93 3.37 3.97
C ASP A 230 -14.85 4.25 5.24
N ASP A 231 -15.70 3.97 6.24
CA ASP A 231 -15.79 4.73 7.48
C ASP A 231 -14.57 4.56 8.42
N ASP A 232 -13.65 3.64 8.13
CA ASP A 232 -12.31 3.58 8.72
C ASP A 232 -11.14 3.87 7.75
N THR A 233 -11.43 4.41 6.55
CA THR A 233 -10.41 4.99 5.66
C THR A 233 -9.98 6.37 6.16
N VAL A 234 -8.68 6.58 6.30
CA VAL A 234 -8.07 7.85 6.74
C VAL A 234 -7.30 8.50 5.60
N PHE A 235 -7.84 9.57 5.01
CA PHE A 235 -7.22 10.25 3.87
C PHE A 235 -6.19 11.31 4.26
N MET A 236 -5.09 11.36 3.51
CA MET A 236 -4.15 12.48 3.49
C MET A 236 -4.63 13.51 2.46
N VAL A 237 -5.66 14.29 2.82
CA VAL A 237 -6.43 15.18 1.91
C VAL A 237 -5.55 16.00 0.96
N GLU A 238 -4.47 16.62 1.46
CA GLU A 238 -3.55 17.42 0.64
C GLU A 238 -2.83 16.59 -0.44
N ASN A 239 -2.50 15.33 -0.15
CA ASN A 239 -1.88 14.43 -1.11
C ASN A 239 -2.89 13.91 -2.14
N VAL A 240 -4.15 13.69 -1.74
CA VAL A 240 -5.24 13.38 -2.68
C VAL A 240 -5.42 14.53 -3.68
N VAL A 241 -5.48 15.78 -3.21
CA VAL A 241 -5.52 16.97 -4.11
C VAL A 241 -4.31 17.01 -5.04
N ARG A 242 -3.08 16.82 -4.51
CA ARG A 242 -1.84 16.81 -5.32
C ARG A 242 -1.86 15.74 -6.39
N VAL A 243 -2.32 14.53 -6.09
CA VAL A 243 -2.37 13.42 -7.04
C VAL A 243 -3.42 13.64 -8.11
N LEU A 244 -4.65 14.01 -7.74
CA LEU A 244 -5.72 14.25 -8.72
C LEU A 244 -5.44 15.48 -9.61
N SER A 245 -4.62 16.44 -9.17
CA SER A 245 -4.16 17.55 -10.01
C SER A 245 -3.28 17.16 -11.22
N LYS A 246 -2.78 15.92 -11.27
CA LYS A 246 -2.00 15.37 -12.39
C LYS A 246 -2.86 14.96 -13.60
N TYR A 247 -4.16 14.74 -13.40
CA TYR A 247 -5.04 14.07 -14.36
C TYR A 247 -6.06 15.02 -14.96
N ASP A 248 -6.36 14.87 -16.26
CA ASP A 248 -7.41 15.65 -16.90
C ASP A 248 -8.79 15.17 -16.43
N HIS A 249 -9.34 15.86 -15.44
CA HIS A 249 -10.66 15.57 -14.88
C HIS A 249 -11.83 15.58 -15.89
N ARG A 250 -11.60 16.02 -17.14
CA ARG A 250 -12.57 15.96 -18.25
C ARG A 250 -12.56 14.61 -18.98
N GLN A 251 -11.56 13.76 -18.74
CA GLN A 251 -11.43 12.41 -19.30
C GLN A 251 -11.96 11.35 -18.32
N PHE A 252 -12.13 10.11 -18.78
CA PHE A 252 -12.50 8.99 -17.91
C PHE A 252 -11.30 8.47 -17.13
N TYR A 253 -11.38 8.58 -15.80
CA TYR A 253 -10.35 8.10 -14.88
C TYR A 253 -10.99 7.39 -13.69
N TYR A 254 -10.61 6.12 -13.51
CA TYR A 254 -10.80 5.33 -12.30
C TYR A 254 -9.42 5.16 -11.66
N ILE A 255 -9.15 5.87 -10.56
CA ILE A 255 -7.83 6.00 -9.93
C ILE A 255 -7.85 5.37 -8.55
N GLY A 256 -6.93 4.46 -8.24
CA GLY A 256 -6.84 3.81 -6.93
C GLY A 256 -5.69 2.83 -6.86
N SER A 257 -5.75 1.84 -5.96
CA SER A 257 -4.74 0.78 -5.89
C SER A 257 -5.34 -0.59 -5.58
N SER A 258 -4.64 -1.63 -6.02
CA SER A 258 -4.86 -3.02 -5.60
C SER A 258 -4.43 -3.24 -4.15
N SER A 259 -4.86 -4.33 -3.54
CA SER A 259 -4.49 -4.71 -2.17
C SER A 259 -3.01 -5.11 -2.05
N GLU A 260 -2.44 -4.92 -0.87
CA GLU A 260 -1.14 -5.47 -0.47
C GLU A 260 -1.10 -7.01 -0.49
N SER A 261 -2.26 -7.67 -0.46
CA SER A 261 -2.39 -9.13 -0.51
C SER A 261 -2.47 -9.65 -1.95
N HIS A 262 -1.43 -10.37 -2.39
CA HIS A 262 -1.35 -11.00 -3.72
C HIS A 262 -2.53 -11.94 -3.98
N VAL A 263 -2.92 -12.70 -2.95
CA VAL A 263 -4.00 -13.70 -3.03
C VAL A 263 -5.36 -13.02 -3.15
N GLN A 264 -5.59 -11.90 -2.45
CA GLN A 264 -6.83 -11.11 -2.60
C GLN A 264 -6.96 -10.56 -4.02
N ASN A 265 -5.86 -10.06 -4.60
CA ASN A 265 -5.84 -9.52 -5.96
C ASN A 265 -6.09 -10.59 -7.05
N ILE A 266 -5.73 -11.86 -6.78
CA ILE A 266 -6.07 -12.99 -7.65
C ILE A 266 -7.56 -13.34 -7.55
N TYR A 267 -8.12 -13.38 -6.34
CA TYR A 267 -9.52 -13.77 -6.14
C TYR A 267 -10.53 -12.70 -6.57
N PHE A 268 -10.18 -11.42 -6.49
CA PHE A 268 -11.02 -10.31 -6.92
C PHE A 268 -10.52 -9.77 -8.27
N SER A 269 -9.60 -8.79 -8.29
CA SER A 269 -8.92 -8.41 -9.52
C SER A 269 -7.71 -7.50 -9.26
N TYR A 270 -6.63 -7.68 -10.03
CA TYR A 270 -5.54 -6.70 -10.15
C TYR A 270 -5.96 -5.41 -10.86
N ALA A 271 -7.12 -5.37 -11.51
CA ALA A 271 -7.73 -4.19 -12.13
C ALA A 271 -8.80 -3.52 -11.24
N MET A 272 -8.97 -3.97 -10.00
CA MET A 272 -9.88 -3.37 -9.01
C MET A 272 -9.10 -2.40 -8.11
N ALA A 273 -9.61 -1.18 -7.93
CA ALA A 273 -9.24 -0.38 -6.78
C ALA A 273 -10.05 -0.85 -5.57
N TYR A 274 -9.37 -1.19 -4.47
CA TYR A 274 -10.03 -1.61 -3.25
C TYR A 274 -10.65 -0.40 -2.54
N GLY A 275 -11.93 -0.50 -2.17
CA GLY A 275 -12.76 0.59 -1.66
C GLY A 275 -12.34 1.05 -0.26
N GLY A 276 -11.89 0.13 0.58
CA GLY A 276 -11.29 0.46 1.88
C GLY A 276 -10.01 1.29 1.74
N GLY A 277 -9.12 0.92 0.81
CA GLY A 277 -7.99 1.75 0.39
C GLY A 277 -8.42 3.07 -0.25
N GLY A 278 -9.61 3.12 -0.82
CA GLY A 278 -10.21 4.30 -1.43
C GLY A 278 -9.76 4.50 -2.88
N PHE A 279 -10.63 5.18 -3.65
CA PHE A 279 -10.41 5.44 -5.06
C PHE A 279 -11.09 6.75 -5.49
N ALA A 280 -10.65 7.32 -6.60
CA ALA A 280 -11.25 8.48 -7.24
C ALA A 280 -11.85 8.12 -8.60
N ILE A 281 -13.03 8.67 -8.90
CA ILE A 281 -13.67 8.61 -10.22
C ILE A 281 -13.83 10.04 -10.73
N SER A 282 -13.41 10.30 -11.98
CA SER A 282 -13.61 11.61 -12.62
C SER A 282 -15.10 11.90 -12.83
N TYR A 283 -15.49 13.16 -12.71
CA TYR A 283 -16.89 13.58 -12.87
C TYR A 283 -17.61 13.07 -14.14
N PRO A 284 -17.02 13.08 -15.35
CA PRO A 284 -17.67 12.53 -16.53
C PRO A 284 -17.82 11.00 -16.47
N LEU A 285 -16.85 10.26 -15.90
CA LEU A 285 -16.97 8.82 -15.70
C LEU A 285 -18.06 8.47 -14.67
N ALA A 286 -18.20 9.27 -13.61
CA ALA A 286 -19.28 9.09 -12.64
C ALA A 286 -20.67 9.23 -13.27
N LYS A 287 -20.83 10.11 -14.28
CA LYS A 287 -22.08 10.24 -15.04
C LYS A 287 -22.40 8.99 -15.85
N GLU A 288 -21.43 8.44 -16.58
CA GLU A 288 -21.67 7.22 -17.36
C GLU A 288 -21.90 6.01 -16.46
N LEU A 289 -21.16 5.90 -15.34
CA LEU A 289 -21.43 4.91 -14.30
C LEU A 289 -22.89 5.01 -13.80
N GLU A 290 -23.38 6.19 -13.43
CA GLU A 290 -24.72 6.37 -12.87
C GLU A 290 -25.83 5.88 -13.82
N LYS A 291 -25.71 6.18 -15.13
CA LYS A 291 -26.66 5.76 -16.18
C LYS A 291 -26.79 4.25 -16.35
N MET A 292 -25.76 3.47 -15.97
CA MET A 292 -25.69 2.03 -16.25
C MET A 292 -25.49 1.13 -15.03
N GLN A 293 -25.00 1.66 -13.91
CA GLN A 293 -24.58 0.89 -12.73
C GLN A 293 -25.67 -0.06 -12.22
N ASP A 294 -26.92 0.40 -12.14
CA ASP A 294 -28.02 -0.44 -11.65
C ASP A 294 -28.26 -1.66 -12.58
N ARG A 295 -27.99 -1.57 -13.89
CA ARG A 295 -28.05 -2.71 -14.84
C ARG A 295 -26.82 -3.63 -14.72
N CYS A 296 -25.63 -3.05 -14.52
CA CYS A 296 -24.41 -3.81 -14.24
C CYS A 296 -24.54 -4.66 -12.95
N ILE A 297 -25.01 -4.05 -11.85
CA ILE A 297 -25.24 -4.75 -10.57
C ILE A 297 -26.20 -5.95 -10.75
N GLN A 298 -27.20 -5.85 -11.64
CA GLN A 298 -28.11 -6.96 -11.96
C GLN A 298 -27.45 -8.11 -12.73
N ARG A 299 -26.47 -7.81 -13.61
CA ARG A 299 -25.67 -8.83 -14.33
C ARG A 299 -24.67 -9.54 -13.43
N TYR A 300 -24.24 -8.90 -12.34
CA TYR A 300 -23.22 -9.42 -11.43
C TYR A 300 -23.74 -9.74 -10.00
N PRO A 301 -24.76 -10.61 -9.83
CA PRO A 301 -25.30 -10.96 -8.52
C PRO A 301 -24.35 -11.83 -7.69
N GLY A 302 -23.42 -12.56 -8.35
CA GLY A 302 -22.48 -13.49 -7.73
C GLY A 302 -21.19 -12.87 -7.20
N LEU A 303 -20.88 -11.62 -7.54
CA LEU A 303 -19.68 -10.92 -7.07
C LEU A 303 -19.69 -10.72 -5.55
N TYR A 304 -18.51 -10.67 -4.92
CA TYR A 304 -18.38 -10.65 -3.47
C TYR A 304 -18.70 -9.27 -2.89
N GLY A 305 -17.89 -8.27 -3.27
CA GLY A 305 -17.85 -6.95 -2.65
C GLY A 305 -18.57 -5.85 -3.42
N SER A 306 -18.47 -4.63 -2.89
CA SER A 306 -18.84 -3.40 -3.60
C SER A 306 -17.86 -3.09 -4.73
N ASP A 307 -16.58 -3.28 -4.42
CA ASP A 307 -15.45 -2.82 -5.24
C ASP A 307 -15.30 -3.70 -6.47
N ASP A 308 -15.54 -4.99 -6.28
CA ASP A 308 -15.70 -6.04 -7.28
C ASP A 308 -16.78 -5.66 -8.32
N ARG A 309 -17.91 -5.12 -7.84
CA ARG A 309 -18.98 -4.58 -8.71
C ARG A 309 -18.60 -3.27 -9.37
N ILE A 310 -17.88 -2.37 -8.70
CA ILE A 310 -17.34 -1.16 -9.34
C ILE A 310 -16.41 -1.56 -10.48
N GLN A 311 -15.46 -2.47 -10.25
CA GLN A 311 -14.52 -2.94 -11.27
C GLN A 311 -15.25 -3.60 -12.44
N ALA A 312 -16.25 -4.44 -12.19
CA ALA A 312 -17.05 -5.03 -13.26
C ALA A 312 -17.79 -3.96 -14.10
N CYS A 313 -18.37 -2.93 -13.46
CA CYS A 313 -18.96 -1.81 -14.19
C CYS A 313 -17.92 -0.96 -14.94
N MET A 314 -16.70 -0.81 -14.43
CA MET A 314 -15.61 -0.13 -15.14
C MET A 314 -15.13 -0.93 -16.36
N ALA A 315 -15.13 -2.27 -16.27
CA ALA A 315 -14.82 -3.15 -17.40
C ALA A 315 -15.89 -3.04 -18.51
N GLU A 316 -17.18 -2.98 -18.16
CA GLU A 316 -18.25 -2.70 -19.13
C GLU A 316 -18.12 -1.32 -19.79
N LEU A 317 -17.64 -0.31 -19.06
CA LEU A 317 -17.37 1.03 -19.58
C LEU A 317 -16.03 1.13 -20.35
N GLY A 318 -15.23 0.05 -20.41
CA GLY A 318 -13.92 0.04 -21.05
C GLY A 318 -12.85 0.88 -20.34
N VAL A 319 -13.03 1.22 -19.06
CA VAL A 319 -12.11 2.12 -18.33
C VAL A 319 -11.20 1.32 -17.39
N PRO A 320 -9.87 1.29 -17.61
CA PRO A 320 -8.94 0.57 -16.77
C PRO A 320 -8.62 1.32 -15.46
N LEU A 321 -8.16 0.56 -14.46
CA LEU A 321 -7.60 1.13 -13.23
C LEU A 321 -6.29 1.88 -13.51
N THR A 322 -6.29 3.18 -13.23
CA THR A 322 -5.10 4.01 -13.10
C THR A 322 -4.51 3.81 -11.70
N ARG A 323 -3.34 3.19 -11.58
CA ARG A 323 -2.74 2.84 -10.28
C ARG A 323 -2.00 3.99 -9.62
N GLU A 324 -2.39 4.31 -8.40
CA GLU A 324 -1.74 5.25 -7.48
C GLU A 324 -1.33 4.52 -6.19
N PRO A 325 -0.07 4.04 -6.06
CA PRO A 325 0.34 3.13 -4.98
C PRO A 325 0.35 3.72 -3.55
N GLY A 326 -0.16 4.95 -3.37
CA GLY A 326 -0.34 5.58 -2.07
C GLY A 326 -1.73 5.39 -1.47
N PHE A 327 -2.68 4.81 -2.20
CA PHE A 327 -3.92 4.30 -1.63
C PHE A 327 -3.64 2.91 -1.03
N HIS A 328 -3.83 2.76 0.28
CA HIS A 328 -3.48 1.52 1.00
C HIS A 328 -4.69 0.85 1.61
N GLN A 329 -4.93 -0.39 1.17
CA GLN A 329 -5.98 -1.26 1.69
C GLN A 329 -5.55 -1.96 2.99
N TYR A 330 -4.24 -2.23 3.15
CA TYR A 330 -3.61 -3.07 4.16
C TYR A 330 -4.48 -4.27 4.59
N ASP A 331 -4.75 -5.18 3.64
CA ASP A 331 -5.25 -6.54 3.94
C ASP A 331 -4.12 -7.40 4.59
N VAL A 332 -3.62 -6.93 5.73
CA VAL A 332 -2.57 -7.54 6.55
C VAL A 332 -2.94 -7.44 8.03
N TYR A 333 -2.27 -8.20 8.88
CA TYR A 333 -2.47 -8.22 10.32
C TYR A 333 -1.17 -7.90 11.07
N GLY A 334 -1.27 -7.38 12.30
CA GLY A 334 -0.11 -7.10 13.16
C GLY A 334 0.49 -5.71 12.94
N ASP A 335 1.82 -5.60 13.03
CA ASP A 335 2.55 -4.34 13.06
C ASP A 335 2.91 -3.83 11.65
N LEU A 336 2.40 -2.63 11.30
CA LEU A 336 2.66 -1.95 10.02
C LEU A 336 4.04 -1.28 9.91
N LEU A 337 4.89 -1.36 10.95
CA LEU A 337 6.23 -0.75 10.99
C LEU A 337 7.06 -0.99 9.72
N GLY A 338 7.03 -2.20 9.18
CA GLY A 338 7.74 -2.54 7.94
C GLY A 338 7.23 -1.81 6.70
N LEU A 339 5.91 -1.68 6.54
CA LEU A 339 5.27 -1.06 5.38
C LEU A 339 5.38 0.46 5.44
N LEU A 340 5.05 1.04 6.58
CA LEU A 340 5.10 2.49 6.80
C LEU A 340 6.54 3.01 6.99
N GLY A 341 7.45 2.16 7.48
CA GLY A 341 8.88 2.47 7.63
C GLY A 341 9.69 2.43 6.33
N ALA A 342 9.20 1.71 5.30
CA ALA A 342 9.79 1.59 3.97
C ALA A 342 8.73 1.86 2.88
N HIS A 343 7.91 2.90 3.09
CA HIS A 343 6.84 3.28 2.18
C HIS A 343 7.39 3.60 0.78
N PRO A 344 6.70 3.21 -0.32
CA PRO A 344 7.12 3.52 -1.68
C PRO A 344 7.32 5.01 -1.95
N VAL A 345 8.09 5.36 -2.99
CA VAL A 345 8.38 6.76 -3.36
C VAL A 345 7.19 7.38 -4.10
N THR A 346 6.09 7.56 -3.37
CA THR A 346 4.79 8.08 -3.83
C THR A 346 4.14 8.83 -2.66
N PRO A 347 3.27 9.84 -2.86
CA PRO A 347 2.54 10.46 -1.76
C PRO A 347 1.68 9.40 -1.05
N LEU A 348 1.70 9.36 0.29
CA LEU A 348 0.69 8.61 1.04
C LEU A 348 -0.69 9.27 0.82
N LEU A 349 -1.70 8.53 0.38
CA LEU A 349 -3.05 9.04 0.06
C LEU A 349 -4.09 8.61 1.08
N SER A 350 -4.02 7.36 1.54
CA SER A 350 -4.97 6.80 2.51
C SER A 350 -4.34 5.74 3.42
N LEU A 351 -5.04 5.42 4.50
CA LEU A 351 -4.77 4.29 5.38
C LEU A 351 -6.09 3.57 5.71
N HIS A 352 -6.13 2.27 5.45
CA HIS A 352 -7.12 1.25 5.81
C HIS A 352 -6.33 -0.07 5.92
N HIS A 353 -6.72 -1.18 6.58
CA HIS A 353 -7.90 -1.50 7.39
C HIS A 353 -7.55 -1.33 8.88
N LEU A 354 -7.71 -0.12 9.41
CA LEU A 354 -7.04 0.26 10.66
C LEU A 354 -7.54 -0.52 11.88
N ASP A 355 -8.75 -1.09 11.82
CA ASP A 355 -9.33 -1.86 12.91
C ASP A 355 -8.69 -3.26 13.14
N VAL A 356 -8.01 -3.84 12.15
CA VAL A 356 -7.40 -5.19 12.26
C VAL A 356 -5.89 -5.21 12.50
N VAL A 357 -5.21 -4.09 12.20
CA VAL A 357 -3.76 -3.88 12.42
C VAL A 357 -3.47 -3.28 13.80
N GLU A 358 -2.25 -3.40 14.27
CA GLU A 358 -1.81 -2.73 15.52
C GLU A 358 -1.80 -1.19 15.36
N PRO A 359 -1.96 -0.42 16.45
CA PRO A 359 -1.80 1.03 16.40
C PRO A 359 -0.40 1.41 15.89
N ILE A 360 -0.33 2.20 14.81
CA ILE A 360 0.93 2.54 14.12
C ILE A 360 2.01 3.10 15.07
N PHE A 361 1.61 3.78 16.13
CA PHE A 361 2.47 4.15 17.25
C PHE A 361 2.12 3.29 18.48
N PRO A 362 3.11 2.68 19.16
CA PRO A 362 2.84 1.75 20.25
C PRO A 362 2.30 2.46 21.50
N ARG A 363 1.65 1.69 22.38
CA ARG A 363 1.16 2.13 23.71
C ARG A 363 0.10 3.25 23.68
N MET A 364 -0.63 3.40 22.57
CA MET A 364 -1.79 4.28 22.48
C MET A 364 -2.89 3.68 21.61
N THR A 365 -4.10 4.25 21.68
CA THR A 365 -5.23 3.81 20.83
C THR A 365 -4.98 4.17 19.37
N ARG A 366 -5.63 3.44 18.44
CA ARG A 366 -5.54 3.70 16.97
C ARG A 366 -5.82 5.16 16.64
N VAL A 367 -6.91 5.73 17.18
CA VAL A 367 -7.26 7.16 17.01
C VAL A 367 -6.15 8.08 17.53
N ARG A 368 -5.58 7.84 18.73
CA ARG A 368 -4.46 8.66 19.25
C ARG A 368 -3.18 8.52 18.44
N ALA A 369 -2.91 7.33 17.88
CA ALA A 369 -1.77 7.11 16.99
C ALA A 369 -1.91 7.93 15.69
N LEU A 370 -3.12 7.97 15.11
CA LEU A 370 -3.40 8.78 13.93
C LEU A 370 -3.40 10.28 14.25
N GLN A 371 -3.97 10.72 15.38
CA GLN A 371 -3.87 12.12 15.84
C GLN A 371 -2.42 12.58 15.93
N ARG A 372 -1.52 11.72 16.43
CA ARG A 372 -0.07 11.95 16.43
C ARG A 372 0.47 12.06 15.00
N LEU A 373 0.12 11.14 14.09
CA LEU A 373 0.53 11.21 12.68
C LEU A 373 0.16 12.55 12.02
N PHE A 374 -1.06 13.04 12.26
CA PHE A 374 -1.53 14.32 11.72
C PHE A 374 -0.75 15.53 12.23
N GLN A 375 -0.09 15.47 13.39
CA GLN A 375 0.82 16.56 13.82
C GLN A 375 1.98 16.78 12.83
N SER A 376 2.45 15.71 12.19
CA SER A 376 3.50 15.81 11.16
C SER A 376 2.92 16.07 9.78
N SER A 377 1.81 15.39 9.42
CA SER A 377 1.15 15.55 8.12
C SER A 377 0.63 16.99 7.89
N ASN A 378 0.14 17.66 8.94
CA ASN A 378 -0.32 19.05 8.85
C ASN A 378 0.82 20.06 8.63
N LEU A 379 2.09 19.67 8.85
CA LEU A 379 3.27 20.51 8.60
C LEU A 379 4.00 20.15 7.30
N ASP A 380 4.02 18.87 6.92
CA ASP A 380 4.68 18.39 5.69
C ASP A 380 4.03 17.08 5.20
N SER A 381 2.77 17.18 4.74
CA SER A 381 2.03 16.07 4.13
C SER A 381 2.70 15.52 2.87
N SER A 382 3.41 16.36 2.10
CA SER A 382 4.11 15.90 0.89
C SER A 382 5.26 14.94 1.21
N SER A 383 5.76 14.93 2.45
CA SER A 383 6.85 14.05 2.89
C SER A 383 6.43 12.97 3.88
N ILE A 384 5.16 12.89 4.28
CA ILE A 384 4.72 11.90 5.27
C ILE A 384 5.01 10.46 4.80
N MET A 385 5.51 9.63 5.73
CA MET A 385 6.01 8.26 5.51
C MET A 385 7.21 8.11 4.56
N GLN A 386 7.70 9.18 3.92
CA GLN A 386 8.73 9.04 2.89
C GLN A 386 10.06 8.59 3.46
N GLN A 387 10.59 7.52 2.89
CA GLN A 387 11.85 6.93 3.33
C GLN A 387 13.07 7.75 2.85
N SER A 388 14.02 7.97 3.74
CA SER A 388 15.34 8.54 3.48
C SER A 388 16.41 7.65 4.15
N ILE A 389 17.51 7.37 3.47
CA ILE A 389 18.54 6.44 3.93
C ILE A 389 19.88 7.18 4.09
N CYS A 390 20.55 6.95 5.21
CA CYS A 390 21.85 7.53 5.54
C CYS A 390 22.68 6.58 6.38
N TYR A 391 23.99 6.83 6.42
CA TYR A 391 24.94 6.03 7.18
C TYR A 391 25.68 6.89 8.19
N ASP A 392 25.89 6.36 9.38
CA ASP A 392 26.91 6.88 10.29
C ASP A 392 28.24 6.21 9.96
N LYS A 393 29.07 6.88 9.16
CA LYS A 393 30.38 6.37 8.73
C LYS A 393 31.33 6.07 9.90
N LYS A 394 31.24 6.81 11.02
CA LYS A 394 32.11 6.62 12.19
C LYS A 394 31.71 5.43 13.06
N ARG A 395 30.42 5.13 13.13
CA ARG A 395 29.85 4.08 14.01
C ARG A 395 29.41 2.83 13.24
N TYR A 396 29.50 2.86 11.91
CA TYR A 396 29.06 1.82 10.97
C TYR A 396 27.58 1.45 11.20
N TRP A 397 26.72 2.46 11.21
CA TRP A 397 25.26 2.27 11.36
C TRP A 397 24.52 2.63 10.08
N SER A 398 23.51 1.82 9.75
CA SER A 398 22.51 2.15 8.74
C SER A 398 21.32 2.83 9.40
N ILE A 399 20.88 3.96 8.86
CA ILE A 399 19.80 4.77 9.41
C ILE A 399 18.72 4.91 8.33
N SER A 400 17.55 4.35 8.58
CA SER A 400 16.35 4.50 7.75
C SER A 400 15.38 5.44 8.45
N VAL A 401 15.08 6.58 7.84
CA VAL A 401 14.11 7.58 8.32
C VAL A 401 12.84 7.48 7.49
N SER A 402 11.70 7.21 8.11
CA SER A 402 10.36 7.43 7.54
C SER A 402 9.76 8.69 8.19
N TRP A 403 9.65 9.76 7.38
CA TRP A 403 9.37 11.09 7.91
C TRP A 403 7.96 11.20 8.52
N GLY A 404 7.90 11.75 9.73
CA GLY A 404 6.69 11.88 10.54
C GLY A 404 6.25 10.61 11.25
N TYR A 405 7.01 9.51 11.10
CA TYR A 405 6.65 8.20 11.64
C TYR A 405 7.74 7.57 12.50
N VAL A 406 8.85 7.11 11.90
CA VAL A 406 9.82 6.28 12.60
C VAL A 406 11.24 6.43 12.04
N VAL A 407 12.24 6.30 12.90
CA VAL A 407 13.63 6.06 12.50
C VAL A 407 14.06 4.69 12.99
N GLN A 408 14.72 3.93 12.12
CA GLN A 408 15.32 2.63 12.43
C GLN A 408 16.84 2.76 12.29
N ILE A 409 17.58 2.56 13.38
CA ILE A 409 19.04 2.44 13.35
C ILE A 409 19.42 0.97 13.44
N LEU A 410 20.13 0.47 12.43
CA LEU A 410 20.65 -0.89 12.38
C LEU A 410 22.18 -0.85 12.50
N ARG A 411 22.74 -1.78 13.28
CA ARG A 411 24.19 -1.99 13.31
C ARG A 411 24.65 -2.64 12.01
N GLY A 412 25.75 -2.16 11.44
CA GLY A 412 26.28 -2.60 10.15
C GLY A 412 25.81 -1.72 9.00
N VAL A 413 26.49 -1.84 7.85
CA VAL A 413 26.13 -1.20 6.59
C VAL A 413 25.23 -2.15 5.80
N ILE A 414 23.98 -1.74 5.59
CA ILE A 414 22.94 -2.49 4.87
C ILE A 414 22.62 -1.69 3.61
N SER A 415 22.53 -2.35 2.45
CA SER A 415 22.36 -1.66 1.18
C SER A 415 21.02 -0.91 1.10
N PRO A 416 20.91 0.19 0.31
CA PRO A 416 19.63 0.86 0.11
C PRO A 416 18.57 -0.07 -0.51
N ARG A 417 19.00 -0.99 -1.39
CA ARG A 417 18.18 -2.05 -1.99
C ARG A 417 17.57 -3.00 -0.95
N GLU A 418 18.27 -3.26 0.15
CA GLU A 418 17.72 -4.04 1.26
C GLU A 418 16.86 -3.20 2.21
N LEU A 419 17.16 -1.92 2.39
CA LEU A 419 16.43 -1.03 3.29
C LEU A 419 15.09 -0.57 2.72
N GLU A 420 14.96 -0.48 1.39
CA GLU A 420 13.70 -0.15 0.70
C GLU A 420 12.71 -1.33 0.65
N MET A 421 13.15 -2.55 0.94
CA MET A 421 12.24 -3.70 1.09
C MET A 421 11.59 -3.71 2.49
N PRO A 422 10.24 -3.67 2.58
CA PRO A 422 9.54 -3.77 3.86
C PRO A 422 9.95 -5.00 4.67
N THR A 423 10.32 -4.78 5.93
CA THR A 423 10.54 -5.88 6.89
C THR A 423 9.20 -6.53 7.23
N ARG A 424 9.11 -7.87 7.24
CA ARG A 424 7.87 -8.60 7.60
C ARG A 424 7.52 -8.52 9.10
N THR A 425 7.12 -7.35 9.57
CA THR A 425 6.54 -7.10 10.90
C THR A 425 5.04 -7.46 10.98
N PHE A 426 4.43 -7.72 9.82
CA PHE A 426 3.03 -8.02 9.61
C PHE A 426 2.84 -9.44 9.05
N LEU A 427 1.61 -9.94 9.15
CA LEU A 427 1.11 -11.20 8.60
C LEU A 427 0.19 -10.91 7.41
N ASN A 428 0.05 -11.86 6.49
CA ASN A 428 -0.90 -11.75 5.38
C ASN A 428 -2.36 -11.82 5.85
N TRP A 429 -3.30 -11.57 4.94
CA TRP A 429 -4.74 -11.60 5.23
C TRP A 429 -5.24 -12.90 5.88
N TYR A 430 -4.60 -14.04 5.57
CA TYR A 430 -4.89 -15.36 6.14
C TYR A 430 -4.15 -15.62 7.47
N ARG A 431 -3.57 -14.58 8.07
CA ARG A 431 -2.79 -14.58 9.32
C ARG A 431 -1.58 -15.51 9.30
N ARG A 432 -0.95 -15.68 8.12
CA ARG A 432 0.27 -16.47 7.95
C ARG A 432 1.46 -15.56 7.68
N ALA A 433 2.65 -15.96 8.12
CA ALA A 433 3.92 -15.27 7.89
C ALA A 433 4.54 -15.63 6.51
N ASP A 434 3.70 -15.95 5.52
CA ASP A 434 4.10 -16.34 4.18
C ASP A 434 4.45 -15.09 3.35
N TYR A 435 5.63 -15.09 2.73
CA TYR A 435 6.13 -13.97 1.93
C TYR A 435 5.62 -13.97 0.49
N THR A 436 5.15 -15.12 -0.02
CA THR A 436 4.61 -15.27 -1.38
C THR A 436 3.19 -14.69 -1.54
N ALA A 437 2.53 -14.43 -0.41
CA ALA A 437 1.16 -13.90 -0.36
C ALA A 437 1.08 -12.36 -0.46
N TYR A 438 2.19 -11.65 -0.65
CA TYR A 438 2.23 -10.18 -0.75
C TYR A 438 2.43 -9.74 -2.20
N ALA A 439 1.76 -8.66 -2.61
CA ALA A 439 1.85 -8.12 -3.97
C ALA A 439 3.17 -7.36 -4.26
N PHE A 440 4.18 -7.51 -3.41
CA PHE A 440 5.46 -6.80 -3.42
C PHE A 440 6.53 -7.58 -2.64
N ASN A 441 7.80 -7.30 -2.93
CA ASN A 441 8.92 -7.94 -2.25
C ASN A 441 9.02 -7.51 -0.77
N THR A 442 9.28 -8.46 0.11
CA THR A 442 9.47 -8.22 1.55
C THR A 442 10.73 -8.93 2.05
N ARG A 443 11.37 -8.38 3.08
CA ARG A 443 12.53 -9.01 3.74
C ARG A 443 12.14 -9.62 5.09
N PRO A 444 12.77 -10.73 5.50
CA PRO A 444 12.51 -11.31 6.83
C PRO A 444 12.91 -10.36 7.95
N VAL A 445 12.25 -10.48 9.11
CA VAL A 445 12.81 -9.95 10.37
C VAL A 445 14.13 -10.69 10.63
N THR A 446 15.22 -9.97 10.82
CA THR A 446 16.53 -10.60 11.08
C THR A 446 16.50 -11.41 12.38
N LYS A 447 17.03 -12.63 12.31
CA LYS A 447 17.23 -13.49 13.48
C LYS A 447 18.55 -13.18 14.22
N HIS A 448 19.45 -12.40 13.62
CA HIS A 448 20.74 -12.10 14.21
C HIS A 448 20.60 -11.04 15.31
N PRO A 449 20.96 -11.31 16.57
CA PRO A 449 20.61 -10.44 17.70
C PRO A 449 21.20 -9.03 17.59
N CYS A 450 22.41 -8.90 17.03
CA CYS A 450 23.03 -7.59 16.84
C CYS A 450 22.37 -6.71 15.77
N GLN A 451 21.65 -7.31 14.82
CA GLN A 451 21.01 -6.61 13.69
C GLN A 451 19.57 -6.17 14.00
N LYS A 452 19.01 -6.53 15.18
CA LYS A 452 17.70 -6.02 15.60
C LYS A 452 17.73 -4.48 15.53
N PRO A 453 16.79 -3.82 14.81
CA PRO A 453 16.77 -2.38 14.66
C PRO A 453 16.45 -1.70 16.00
N PHE A 454 17.15 -0.61 16.29
CA PHE A 454 16.79 0.34 17.32
C PHE A 454 15.75 1.30 16.74
N ILE A 455 14.54 1.25 17.30
CA ILE A 455 13.35 1.94 16.77
C ILE A 455 13.14 3.23 17.55
N PHE A 456 12.92 4.34 16.84
CA PHE A 456 12.62 5.65 17.41
C PHE A 456 11.35 6.20 16.76
N TYR A 457 10.25 6.23 17.50
CA TYR A 457 8.97 6.71 17.00
C TYR A 457 8.86 8.23 17.10
N MET A 458 8.16 8.85 16.15
CA MET A 458 7.92 10.29 16.15
C MET A 458 7.18 10.72 17.43
N GLY A 459 7.86 11.53 18.23
CA GLY A 459 7.41 12.08 19.49
C GLY A 459 6.54 13.33 19.28
N THR A 460 7.12 14.33 18.62
CA THR A 460 6.49 15.60 18.24
C THR A 460 7.11 16.14 16.95
N THR A 461 6.38 17.02 16.25
CA THR A 461 6.88 17.80 15.11
C THR A 461 6.57 19.27 15.32
N ARG A 462 7.51 20.18 15.00
CA ARG A 462 7.31 21.64 15.09
C ARG A 462 7.92 22.37 13.90
N TYR A 463 7.37 23.53 13.54
CA TYR A 463 7.96 24.41 12.52
C TYR A 463 8.83 25.51 13.16
N ASP A 464 10.08 25.61 12.73
CA ASP A 464 11.03 26.67 13.08
C ASP A 464 10.91 27.78 12.03
N ARG A 465 10.20 28.86 12.39
CA ARG A 465 9.94 30.01 11.50
C ARG A 465 11.22 30.72 11.08
N THR A 466 12.16 30.91 12.02
CA THR A 466 13.42 31.63 11.79
C THR A 466 14.28 30.90 10.76
N LYS A 467 14.37 29.56 10.86
CA LYS A 467 15.16 28.73 9.94
C LYS A 467 14.36 28.18 8.75
N LYS A 468 13.07 28.53 8.65
CA LYS A 468 12.10 28.07 7.64
C LYS A 468 12.13 26.55 7.43
N GLN A 469 12.19 25.79 8.52
CA GLN A 469 12.36 24.33 8.52
C GLN A 469 11.45 23.64 9.53
N THR A 470 11.05 22.42 9.24
CA THR A 470 10.35 21.54 10.17
C THR A 470 11.37 20.72 10.97
N VAL A 471 11.12 20.60 12.27
CA VAL A 471 11.93 19.85 13.24
C VAL A 471 11.07 18.71 13.79
N GLY A 472 11.43 17.47 13.47
CA GLY A 472 10.83 16.27 14.04
C GLY A 472 11.69 15.74 15.19
N VAL A 473 11.08 15.42 16.33
CA VAL A 473 11.74 14.79 17.48
C VAL A 473 11.22 13.37 17.61
N TYR A 474 12.11 12.39 17.53
CA TYR A 474 11.81 10.96 17.59
C TYR A 474 12.40 10.38 18.87
N ILE A 475 11.62 9.57 19.57
CA ILE A 475 11.93 9.06 20.91
C ILE A 475 12.13 7.56 20.82
N ARG A 476 13.18 7.04 21.47
CA ARG A 476 13.49 5.61 21.46
C ARG A 476 12.37 4.77 22.06
N ASP A 477 11.95 3.73 21.33
CA ASP A 477 11.18 2.65 21.92
C ASP A 477 12.09 1.81 22.83
N LYS A 478 11.74 1.75 24.11
CA LYS A 478 12.49 1.01 25.15
C LYS A 478 12.21 -0.50 25.14
N SER A 479 11.94 -1.12 23.98
CA SER A 479 11.81 -2.57 23.89
C SER A 479 13.16 -3.27 24.15
N ARG A 480 13.10 -4.45 24.77
CA ARG A 480 14.29 -5.23 25.13
C ARG A 480 15.08 -5.57 23.87
N HIS A 481 16.36 -5.19 23.86
CA HIS A 481 17.31 -5.60 22.84
C HIS A 481 18.05 -6.86 23.33
N PRO A 482 18.27 -7.87 22.45
CA PRO A 482 19.02 -9.06 22.81
C PRO A 482 20.51 -8.70 22.99
N PHE A 483 21.23 -9.53 23.76
CA PHE A 483 22.66 -9.37 23.91
C PHE A 483 23.37 -9.50 22.55
N CYS A 484 24.31 -8.59 22.31
CA CYS A 484 25.05 -8.51 21.05
C CYS A 484 26.55 -8.67 21.32
N ARG A 485 27.21 -9.57 20.57
CA ARG A 485 28.66 -9.84 20.66
C ARG A 485 29.54 -8.95 19.77
N TRP A 486 28.96 -8.15 18.87
CA TRP A 486 29.74 -7.27 18.01
C TRP A 486 30.40 -6.16 18.83
N LYS A 487 31.72 -5.98 18.66
CA LYS A 487 32.52 -4.95 19.34
C LYS A 487 32.26 -3.51 18.83
N MET A 488 31.40 -3.35 17.83
CA MET A 488 31.09 -2.04 17.23
C MET A 488 30.23 -1.16 18.14
N SER A 489 30.26 0.14 17.88
CA SER A 489 29.49 1.12 18.66
C SER A 489 27.99 0.78 18.71
N SER A 490 27.38 0.93 19.89
CA SER A 490 25.95 0.65 20.08
C SER A 490 25.08 1.92 20.03
N PRO A 491 23.94 1.90 19.31
CA PRO A 491 22.90 2.91 19.45
C PRO A 491 22.24 2.96 20.84
N ASP A 492 22.58 2.04 21.75
CA ASP A 492 22.02 1.95 23.11
C ASP A 492 22.12 3.21 23.97
N LYS A 493 23.01 4.15 23.63
CA LYS A 493 23.14 5.44 24.35
C LYS A 493 22.25 6.55 23.77
N ILE A 494 21.62 6.35 22.62
CA ILE A 494 20.76 7.34 21.97
C ILE A 494 19.34 7.19 22.53
N ASP A 495 18.81 8.25 23.14
CA ASP A 495 17.42 8.32 23.63
C ASP A 495 16.50 9.03 22.64
N SER A 496 17.06 9.94 21.84
CA SER A 496 16.33 10.81 20.94
C SER A 496 17.05 11.08 19.63
N ILE A 497 16.28 11.30 18.57
CA ILE A 497 16.76 11.72 17.25
C ILE A 497 16.02 12.99 16.86
N ILE A 498 16.76 14.03 16.46
CA ILE A 498 16.22 15.30 15.99
C ILE A 498 16.49 15.39 14.48
N ILE A 499 15.43 15.50 13.70
CA ILE A 499 15.52 15.59 12.23
C ILE A 499 15.13 16.99 11.78
N LEU A 500 16.03 17.63 11.04
CA LEU A 500 15.85 18.94 10.41
C LEU A 500 15.52 18.77 8.94
N LYS A 501 14.36 19.28 8.49
CA LYS A 501 13.91 19.18 7.10
C LYS A 501 13.25 20.46 6.62
N LYS A 502 13.61 20.91 5.42
CA LYS A 502 12.85 21.96 4.73
C LYS A 502 11.65 21.30 4.01
N PRO A 503 10.41 21.80 4.21
CA PRO A 503 9.26 21.33 3.44
C PRO A 503 9.46 21.57 1.94
N ASP A 504 9.08 20.61 1.11
CA ASP A 504 9.00 20.77 -0.35
C ASP A 504 7.57 20.42 -0.80
N PRO A 505 6.66 21.41 -0.88
CA PRO A 505 5.29 21.17 -1.37
C PRO A 505 5.25 20.82 -2.86
N TYR A 506 6.35 21.04 -3.58
CA TYR A 506 6.49 20.84 -5.02
C TYR A 506 7.28 19.58 -5.40
N ARG A 507 7.68 18.76 -4.41
CA ARG A 507 8.28 17.43 -4.60
C ARG A 507 7.56 16.60 -5.68
N TRP A 508 6.23 16.52 -5.59
CA TRP A 508 5.40 15.71 -6.49
C TRP A 508 5.02 16.43 -7.81
N GLN A 509 5.72 17.50 -8.16
CA GLN A 509 5.71 18.08 -9.52
C GLN A 509 6.93 17.61 -10.36
N LYS A 510 7.83 16.83 -9.76
CA LYS A 510 9.07 16.33 -10.36
C LYS A 510 9.02 14.80 -10.47
N SER A 511 9.98 14.20 -11.16
CA SER A 511 10.19 12.76 -11.14
C SER A 511 10.38 12.25 -9.69
N PRO A 512 9.73 11.16 -9.26
CA PRO A 512 9.87 10.64 -7.91
C PRO A 512 11.32 10.27 -7.56
N ARG A 513 11.86 10.85 -6.48
CA ARG A 513 13.16 10.52 -5.88
C ARG A 513 13.05 10.61 -4.36
N ARG A 514 13.71 9.71 -3.63
CA ARG A 514 13.84 9.80 -2.16
C ARG A 514 14.58 11.08 -1.76
N ASP A 515 14.30 11.59 -0.55
CA ASP A 515 15.19 12.59 0.05
C ASP A 515 16.51 11.93 0.47
N CYS A 516 17.59 12.71 0.41
CA CYS A 516 18.87 12.33 0.97
C CYS A 516 18.90 12.70 2.45
N CYS A 517 19.26 11.73 3.30
CA CYS A 517 19.52 11.93 4.71
C CYS A 517 21.02 12.16 4.95
N ARG A 518 21.38 13.00 5.94
CA ARG A 518 22.76 13.29 6.34
C ARG A 518 22.86 13.29 7.86
N VAL A 519 23.86 12.62 8.41
CA VAL A 519 24.17 12.67 9.85
C VAL A 519 24.86 13.98 10.16
N LEU A 520 24.38 14.70 11.17
CA LEU A 520 24.94 15.98 11.61
C LEU A 520 25.79 15.79 12.89
N PRO A 521 26.78 16.67 13.14
CA PRO A 521 27.47 16.72 14.43
C PRO A 521 26.48 16.89 15.59
N SER A 522 26.76 16.25 16.73
CA SER A 522 25.98 16.38 17.95
C SER A 522 26.88 16.73 19.13
N HIS A 523 26.48 17.74 19.90
CA HIS A 523 27.12 18.10 21.17
C HIS A 523 26.53 17.33 22.37
N LYS A 524 25.48 16.50 22.15
CA LYS A 524 24.81 15.73 23.21
C LYS A 524 24.95 14.23 22.93
N PRO A 525 25.59 13.44 23.82
CA PRO A 525 25.88 12.02 23.54
C PRO A 525 24.63 11.15 23.40
N SER A 526 23.50 11.53 23.99
CA SER A 526 22.22 10.82 23.91
C SER A 526 21.24 11.33 22.82
N THR A 527 21.67 12.29 22.00
CA THR A 527 20.86 12.85 20.91
C THR A 527 21.58 12.72 19.58
N LEU A 528 20.93 12.12 18.59
CA LEU A 528 21.39 12.11 17.21
C LEU A 528 20.73 13.24 16.43
N TYR A 529 21.49 13.99 15.62
CA TYR A 529 20.95 14.99 14.71
C TYR A 529 21.05 14.50 13.27
N LEU A 530 19.96 14.62 12.52
CA LEU A 530 19.89 14.27 11.10
C LEU A 530 19.36 15.47 10.30
N SER A 531 19.81 15.62 9.05
CA SER A 531 19.17 16.47 8.06
C SER A 531 18.54 15.61 6.98
N VAL A 532 17.31 15.92 6.58
CA VAL A 532 16.60 15.27 5.47
C VAL A 532 16.10 16.33 4.49
N GLY A 533 16.27 16.10 3.21
CA GLY A 533 15.74 16.96 2.15
C GLY A 533 16.26 16.56 0.78
N ASN A 534 16.00 17.40 -0.21
CA ASN A 534 16.43 17.15 -1.59
C ASN A 534 17.92 16.76 -1.67
N CYS A 535 18.19 15.73 -2.48
CA CYS A 535 19.54 15.32 -2.82
C CYS A 535 20.25 16.42 -3.63
N ARG A 536 21.53 16.63 -3.34
CA ARG A 536 22.47 17.35 -4.21
C ARG A 536 22.71 16.48 -5.45
N GLY A 537 23.19 17.07 -6.56
CA GLY A 537 23.23 16.47 -7.91
C GLY A 537 23.41 14.94 -7.96
N ALA A 538 24.67 14.49 -7.93
CA ALA A 538 25.07 13.08 -7.93
C ALA A 538 25.06 12.43 -6.52
N GLU A 539 24.35 12.99 -5.54
CA GLU A 539 24.36 12.46 -4.17
C GLU A 539 23.62 11.12 -4.07
N ILE A 540 24.34 10.13 -3.56
CA ILE A 540 23.87 8.77 -3.28
C ILE A 540 24.09 8.43 -1.81
N SER A 541 23.31 7.47 -1.29
CA SER A 541 23.52 6.93 0.06
C SER A 541 24.65 5.90 0.02
N GLU A 542 25.87 6.30 0.39
CA GLU A 542 27.05 5.42 0.38
C GLU A 542 27.89 5.49 1.67
N VAL A 543 28.77 4.49 1.81
CA VAL A 543 29.86 4.46 2.77
C VAL A 543 31.14 4.24 1.97
N ASP A 544 32.05 5.21 2.03
CA ASP A 544 33.36 5.11 1.40
C ASP A 544 34.09 3.90 1.98
N ARG A 545 34.76 3.11 1.13
CA ARG A 545 35.42 1.86 1.53
C ARG A 545 36.71 2.10 2.31
#